data_AF-A0A2K9J483-F1
#
_entry.id   AF-A0A2K9J483-F1
#
_cell.length_a   1.000
_cell.length_b   1.000
_cell.length_c   1.000
_cell.angle_alpha   90.00
_cell.angle_beta   90.00
_cell.angle_gamma   90.00
#
_symmetry.space_group_name_H-M   'P 1'
#
loop_
_entity.id
_entity.type
_entity.pdbx_description
1 polymer ?
#
loop_
_entity_poly.entity_id
_entity_poly.type
_entity_poly.pdbx_seq_one_letter_code
_entity_poly.pdbx_strand_id
1 'polypeptide(L)'
;MPLTPLDIHNKEFTKKWKGYDEDEVNEFLDQVIKDYEMVIREKNDLQEQVNQLNQKIGHFTNIEETLNKSILIAQETAEELKGNASKESKLIIKEAEKNADRIINEALTKSRRISMDVEELKKQAKVFRTRLKMLVEAQLDMIETDDWDQLFDSELGEDLELEESET
;
A
#
# COMPACT_ATOMS: atom_id res chain seq x y z
N MET A 1 -28.24 66.48 -8.61
CA MET A 1 -26.80 66.61 -8.93
C MET A 1 -26.25 67.76 -8.12
N PRO A 2 -25.12 67.60 -7.41
CA PRO A 2 -24.45 68.74 -6.78
C PRO A 2 -23.86 69.65 -7.87
N LEU A 3 -23.70 70.94 -7.54
CA LEU A 3 -23.06 71.94 -8.40
C LEU A 3 -21.66 71.45 -8.83
N THR A 4 -21.27 71.73 -10.08
CA THR A 4 -19.87 71.56 -10.52
C THR A 4 -19.08 72.85 -10.27
N PRO A 5 -17.73 72.77 -10.20
CA PRO A 5 -16.90 73.99 -10.12
C PRO A 5 -17.20 74.97 -11.26
N LEU A 6 -17.51 74.46 -12.46
CA LEU A 6 -17.93 75.25 -13.62
C LEU A 6 -19.29 75.92 -13.43
N ASP A 7 -20.24 75.27 -12.76
CA ASP A 7 -21.54 75.85 -12.43
C ASP A 7 -21.42 76.98 -11.40
N ILE A 8 -20.44 76.89 -10.50
CA ILE A 8 -20.14 77.94 -9.50
C ILE A 8 -19.49 79.14 -10.20
N HIS A 9 -18.53 78.90 -11.10
CA HIS A 9 -17.85 79.95 -11.87
C HIS A 9 -18.83 80.73 -12.78
N ASN A 10 -19.76 80.03 -13.44
CA ASN A 10 -20.71 80.66 -14.37
C ASN A 10 -21.95 81.25 -13.68
N LYS A 11 -21.96 81.33 -12.35
CA LYS A 11 -23.13 81.75 -11.59
C LYS A 11 -23.26 83.27 -11.57
N GLU A 12 -24.28 83.81 -12.23
CA GLU A 12 -24.64 85.22 -12.12
C GLU A 12 -25.67 85.47 -10.99
N PHE A 13 -25.45 86.54 -10.22
CA PHE A 13 -26.34 86.99 -9.15
C PHE A 13 -27.06 88.29 -9.52
N THR A 14 -28.30 88.44 -9.06
CA THR A 14 -29.09 89.66 -9.29
C THR A 14 -28.70 90.76 -8.30
N LYS A 15 -28.46 91.99 -8.80
CA LYS A 15 -28.08 93.15 -7.96
C LYS A 15 -29.30 93.74 -7.25
N LYS A 16 -29.18 94.05 -5.96
CA LYS A 16 -30.20 94.74 -5.14
C LYS A 16 -29.55 95.86 -4.32
N TRP A 17 -30.33 96.90 -3.98
CA TRP A 17 -29.87 98.14 -3.33
C TRP A 17 -29.19 97.97 -1.95
N LYS A 18 -29.24 96.77 -1.35
CA LYS A 18 -28.48 96.35 -0.17
C LYS A 18 -27.98 94.91 -0.34
N GLY A 19 -27.04 94.70 -1.24
CA GLY A 19 -26.41 93.39 -1.51
C GLY A 19 -25.04 93.25 -0.85
N TYR A 20 -24.47 92.05 -0.92
CA TYR A 20 -23.06 91.81 -0.62
C TYR A 20 -22.16 92.50 -1.66
N ASP A 21 -20.92 92.77 -1.27
CA ASP A 21 -19.89 93.25 -2.19
C ASP A 21 -19.58 92.17 -3.23
N GLU A 22 -19.58 92.55 -4.51
CA GLU A 22 -19.39 91.62 -5.63
C GLU A 22 -17.95 91.09 -5.67
N ASP A 23 -16.96 91.91 -5.34
CA ASP A 23 -15.55 91.54 -5.39
C ASP A 23 -15.21 90.56 -4.25
N GLU A 24 -15.69 90.83 -3.03
CA GLU A 24 -15.52 89.90 -1.89
C GLU A 24 -16.22 88.54 -2.14
N VAL A 25 -17.42 88.56 -2.74
CA VAL A 25 -18.14 87.34 -3.08
C VAL A 25 -17.40 86.55 -4.16
N ASN A 26 -16.88 87.20 -5.20
CA ASN A 26 -16.12 86.53 -6.25
C ASN A 26 -14.82 85.91 -5.73
N GLU A 27 -14.07 86.62 -4.87
CA GLU A 27 -12.85 86.08 -4.25
C GLU A 27 -13.15 84.85 -3.37
N PHE A 28 -14.27 84.87 -2.63
CA PHE A 28 -14.73 83.71 -1.87
C PHE A 28 -15.14 82.54 -2.80
N LEU A 29 -15.88 82.83 -3.87
CA LEU A 29 -16.30 81.80 -4.84
C LEU A 29 -15.10 81.16 -5.55
N ASP A 30 -14.04 81.91 -5.86
CA ASP A 30 -12.80 81.37 -6.41
C ASP A 30 -12.12 80.37 -5.45
N GLN A 31 -12.13 80.66 -4.15
CA GLN A 31 -11.62 79.73 -3.14
C GLN A 31 -12.51 78.49 -3.04
N VAL A 32 -13.84 78.66 -3.05
CA VAL A 32 -14.80 77.55 -3.05
C VAL A 32 -14.60 76.65 -4.26
N ILE A 33 -14.40 77.22 -5.45
CA ILE A 33 -14.15 76.47 -6.70
C ILE A 33 -12.91 75.58 -6.55
N LYS A 34 -11.79 76.12 -6.06
CA LYS A 34 -10.54 75.35 -5.84
C LYS A 34 -10.73 74.22 -4.85
N ASP A 35 -11.39 74.48 -3.73
CA ASP A 35 -11.64 73.45 -2.71
C ASP A 35 -12.58 72.36 -3.26
N TYR A 36 -13.58 72.75 -4.04
CA TYR A 36 -14.50 71.81 -4.69
C TYR A 36 -13.79 70.92 -5.72
N GLU A 37 -12.88 71.48 -6.52
CA GLU A 37 -12.05 70.70 -7.44
C GLU A 37 -11.16 69.70 -6.70
N MET A 38 -10.57 70.11 -5.58
CA MET A 38 -9.73 69.25 -4.75
C MET A 38 -10.53 68.08 -4.19
N VAL A 39 -11.72 68.35 -3.63
CA VAL A 39 -12.62 67.31 -3.10
C VAL A 39 -13.10 66.36 -4.19
N ILE A 40 -13.42 66.87 -5.39
CA ILE A 40 -13.84 66.01 -6.51
C ILE A 40 -12.69 65.09 -6.94
N ARG A 41 -11.46 65.61 -7.01
CA ARG A 41 -10.28 64.80 -7.34
C ARG A 41 -10.07 63.72 -6.29
N GLU A 42 -10.04 64.09 -5.00
CA GLU A 42 -9.85 63.13 -3.91
C GLU A 42 -10.94 62.06 -3.89
N LYS A 43 -12.21 62.45 -4.12
CA LYS A 43 -13.33 61.50 -4.22
C LYS A 43 -13.12 60.51 -5.36
N ASN A 44 -12.66 60.96 -6.53
CA ASN A 44 -12.40 60.08 -7.67
C ASN A 44 -11.25 59.12 -7.37
N ASP A 45 -10.16 59.61 -6.78
CA ASP A 45 -9.00 58.80 -6.39
C ASP A 45 -9.38 57.74 -5.34
N LEU A 46 -10.16 58.12 -4.33
CA LEU A 46 -10.70 57.18 -3.32
C LEU A 46 -11.65 56.16 -3.95
N GLN A 47 -12.50 56.58 -4.88
CA GLN A 47 -13.41 55.66 -5.58
C GLN A 47 -12.62 54.63 -6.40
N GLU A 48 -11.55 55.04 -7.05
CA GLU A 48 -10.65 54.12 -7.76
C GLU A 48 -9.97 53.14 -6.81
N GLN A 49 -9.44 53.62 -5.69
CA GLN A 49 -8.83 52.76 -4.66
C GLN A 49 -9.82 51.74 -4.10
N VAL A 50 -11.06 52.16 -3.80
CA VAL A 50 -12.13 51.27 -3.35
C VAL A 50 -12.42 50.20 -4.39
N ASN A 51 -12.49 50.56 -5.68
CA ASN A 51 -12.72 49.60 -6.75
C ASN A 51 -11.58 48.58 -6.85
N GLN A 52 -10.32 49.03 -6.76
CA GLN A 52 -9.15 48.15 -6.78
C GLN A 52 -9.11 47.20 -5.56
N LEU A 53 -9.44 47.71 -4.37
CA LEU A 53 -9.50 46.90 -3.15
C LEU A 53 -10.61 45.85 -3.23
N ASN A 54 -11.79 46.23 -3.73
CA ASN A 54 -12.90 45.29 -3.93
C ASN A 54 -12.53 44.17 -4.92
N GLN A 55 -11.81 44.48 -6.00
CA GLN A 55 -11.30 43.45 -6.92
C GLN A 55 -10.32 42.49 -6.23
N LYS A 56 -9.39 43.02 -5.42
CA LYS A 56 -8.45 42.18 -4.65
C LYS A 56 -9.18 41.29 -3.65
N ILE A 57 -10.18 41.82 -2.94
CA ILE A 57 -11.00 41.04 -2.00
C ILE A 57 -11.69 39.90 -2.76
N GLY A 58 -12.36 40.18 -3.88
CA GLY A 58 -13.00 39.14 -4.68
C GLY A 58 -12.04 38.06 -5.16
N HIS A 59 -10.81 38.43 -5.54
CA HIS A 59 -9.77 37.47 -5.89
C HIS A 59 -9.37 36.58 -4.69
N PHE A 60 -9.15 37.17 -3.52
CA PHE A 60 -8.81 36.42 -2.31
C PHE A 60 -9.94 35.49 -1.85
N THR A 61 -11.19 35.93 -1.93
CA THR A 61 -12.35 35.08 -1.62
C THR A 61 -12.42 33.86 -2.55
N ASN A 62 -12.16 34.03 -3.85
CA ASN A 62 -12.14 32.91 -4.78
C ASN A 62 -10.98 31.93 -4.50
N ILE A 63 -9.80 32.45 -4.12
CA ILE A 63 -8.67 31.63 -3.70
C ILE A 63 -9.04 30.85 -2.43
N GLU A 64 -9.63 31.49 -1.44
CA GLU A 64 -10.05 30.87 -0.19
C GLU A 64 -11.08 29.75 -0.44
N GLU A 65 -12.09 29.99 -1.27
CA GLU A 65 -13.06 28.96 -1.65
C GLU A 65 -12.40 27.78 -2.35
N THR A 66 -11.48 28.04 -3.28
CA THR A 66 -10.77 27.00 -4.01
C THR A 66 -9.88 26.20 -3.07
N LEU A 67 -9.15 26.86 -2.18
CA LEU A 67 -8.30 26.23 -1.18
C LEU A 67 -9.10 25.34 -0.23
N ASN A 68 -10.23 25.85 0.28
CA ASN A 68 -11.12 25.08 1.15
C ASN A 68 -11.66 23.82 0.45
N LYS A 69 -12.07 23.95 -0.82
CA LYS A 69 -12.50 22.78 -1.63
C LYS A 69 -11.36 21.79 -1.82
N SER A 70 -10.14 22.25 -2.14
CA SER A 70 -8.98 21.38 -2.29
C SER A 70 -8.61 20.65 -1.00
N ILE A 71 -8.67 21.33 0.14
CA ILE A 71 -8.42 20.72 1.46
C ILE A 71 -9.46 19.63 1.75
N LEU A 72 -10.74 19.89 1.48
CA LEU A 72 -11.81 18.92 1.69
C LEU A 72 -11.61 17.67 0.82
N ILE A 73 -11.32 17.85 -0.47
CA ILE A 73 -11.04 16.75 -1.39
C ILE A 73 -9.81 15.95 -0.93
N ALA A 74 -8.75 16.64 -0.52
CA ALA A 74 -7.55 15.99 -0.02
C ALA A 74 -7.84 15.16 1.25
N GLN A 75 -8.67 15.66 2.16
CA GLN A 75 -9.09 14.93 3.35
C GLN A 75 -9.92 13.70 2.98
N GLU A 76 -10.93 13.85 2.14
CA GLU A 76 -11.79 12.74 1.69
C GLU A 76 -10.96 11.65 0.99
N THR A 77 -10.05 12.05 0.10
CA THR A 77 -9.13 11.13 -0.59
C THR A 77 -8.20 10.41 0.40
N ALA A 78 -7.70 11.12 1.41
CA ALA A 78 -6.84 10.52 2.43
C ALA A 78 -7.60 9.50 3.30
N GLU A 79 -8.84 9.81 3.67
CA GLU A 79 -9.72 8.90 4.41
C GLU A 79 -10.07 7.66 3.59
N GLU A 80 -10.38 7.83 2.30
CA GLU A 80 -10.64 6.74 1.37
C GLU A 80 -9.40 5.83 1.21
N LEU A 81 -8.23 6.41 0.94
CA LEU A 81 -6.96 5.68 0.85
C LEU A 81 -6.67 4.88 2.11
N LYS A 82 -6.85 5.49 3.29
CA LYS A 82 -6.67 4.82 4.58
C LYS A 82 -7.65 3.67 4.76
N GLY A 83 -8.92 3.87 4.39
CA GLY A 83 -9.96 2.84 4.45
C GLY A 83 -9.63 1.66 3.54
N ASN A 84 -9.23 1.92 2.29
CA ASN A 84 -8.88 0.90 1.31
C ASN A 84 -7.61 0.14 1.73
N ALA A 85 -6.55 0.85 2.13
CA ALA A 85 -5.32 0.23 2.63
C ALA A 85 -5.57 -0.65 3.86
N SER A 86 -6.47 -0.23 4.78
CA SER A 86 -6.82 -1.06 5.95
C SER A 86 -7.56 -2.34 5.56
N LYS A 87 -8.48 -2.26 4.58
CA LYS A 87 -9.20 -3.44 4.07
C LYS A 87 -8.23 -4.41 3.37
N GLU A 88 -7.39 -3.88 2.49
CA GLU A 88 -6.41 -4.67 1.74
C GLU A 88 -5.40 -5.34 2.68
N SER A 89 -4.88 -4.61 3.67
CA SER A 89 -4.00 -5.18 4.70
C SER A 89 -4.65 -6.35 5.43
N LYS A 90 -5.93 -6.23 5.82
CA LYS A 90 -6.67 -7.34 6.48
C LYS A 90 -6.85 -8.53 5.55
N LEU A 91 -7.08 -8.31 4.26
CA LEU A 91 -7.19 -9.40 3.28
C LEU A 91 -5.86 -10.12 3.11
N ILE A 92 -4.76 -9.39 2.99
CA ILE A 92 -3.41 -9.96 2.88
C ILE A 92 -3.09 -10.82 4.11
N ILE A 93 -3.36 -10.31 5.32
CA ILE A 93 -3.13 -11.08 6.55
C ILE A 93 -3.96 -12.37 6.54
N LYS A 94 -5.26 -12.27 6.23
CA LYS A 94 -6.16 -13.42 6.20
C LYS A 94 -5.74 -14.48 5.16
N GLU A 95 -5.27 -14.03 4.00
CA GLU A 95 -4.79 -14.93 2.95
C GLU A 95 -3.47 -15.59 3.34
N ALA A 96 -2.55 -14.83 3.95
CA ALA A 96 -1.29 -15.35 4.48
C ALA A 96 -1.53 -16.40 5.58
N GLU A 97 -2.45 -16.14 6.52
CA GLU A 97 -2.87 -17.09 7.55
C GLU A 97 -3.42 -18.39 6.93
N LYS A 98 -4.36 -18.26 5.98
CA LYS A 98 -4.93 -19.43 5.27
C LYS A 98 -3.87 -20.24 4.53
N ASN A 99 -2.91 -19.57 3.89
CA ASN A 99 -1.83 -20.25 3.18
C ASN A 99 -0.86 -20.94 4.15
N ALA A 100 -0.53 -20.30 5.27
CA ALA A 100 0.27 -20.89 6.32
C ALA A 100 -0.39 -22.16 6.89
N ASP A 101 -1.69 -22.09 7.21
CA ASP A 101 -2.46 -23.24 7.67
C ASP A 101 -2.45 -24.38 6.65
N ARG A 102 -2.60 -24.05 5.37
CA ARG A 102 -2.53 -25.05 4.29
C ARG A 102 -1.16 -25.74 4.25
N ILE A 103 -0.07 -24.96 4.28
CA ILE A 103 1.31 -25.48 4.26
C ILE A 103 1.55 -26.39 5.48
N ILE A 104 1.12 -25.98 6.67
CA ILE A 104 1.27 -26.76 7.90
C ILE A 104 0.51 -28.09 7.78
N ASN A 105 -0.75 -28.06 7.32
CA ASN A 105 -1.55 -29.27 7.17
C ASN A 105 -0.98 -30.23 6.13
N GLU A 106 -0.48 -29.71 4.99
CA GLU A 106 0.20 -30.51 3.98
C GLU A 106 1.48 -31.15 4.53
N ALA A 107 2.29 -30.38 5.28
CA ALA A 107 3.51 -30.87 5.90
C ALA A 107 3.23 -31.95 6.97
N LEU A 108 2.22 -31.74 7.81
CA LEU A 108 1.78 -32.73 8.82
C LEU A 108 1.30 -34.02 8.16
N THR A 109 0.50 -33.91 7.09
CA THR A 109 0.01 -35.08 6.36
C THR A 109 1.16 -35.87 5.72
N LYS A 110 2.12 -35.17 5.10
CA LYS A 110 3.31 -35.79 4.52
C LYS A 110 4.18 -36.45 5.59
N SER A 111 4.37 -35.80 6.74
CA SER A 111 5.11 -36.33 7.88
C SER A 111 4.50 -37.63 8.42
N ARG A 112 3.17 -37.66 8.58
CA ARG A 112 2.46 -38.88 8.99
C ARG A 112 2.64 -40.02 7.99
N ARG A 113 2.52 -39.73 6.69
CA ARG A 113 2.72 -40.72 5.63
C ARG A 113 4.14 -41.31 5.69
N ILE A 114 5.17 -40.46 5.72
CA ILE A 114 6.56 -40.90 5.83
C ILE A 114 6.77 -41.75 7.09
N SER A 115 6.16 -41.36 8.22
CA SER A 115 6.26 -42.13 9.46
C SER A 115 5.65 -43.53 9.33
N MET A 116 4.51 -43.65 8.64
CA MET A 116 3.89 -44.95 8.34
C MET A 116 4.76 -45.79 7.41
N ASP A 117 5.30 -45.20 6.34
CA ASP A 117 6.18 -45.88 5.38
C ASP A 117 7.45 -46.40 6.07
N VAL A 118 8.04 -45.61 6.99
CA VAL A 118 9.20 -46.03 7.80
C VAL A 118 8.87 -47.24 8.67
N GLU A 119 7.71 -47.25 9.31
CA GLU A 119 7.30 -48.37 10.17
C GLU A 119 7.04 -49.64 9.35
N GLU A 120 6.44 -49.49 8.17
CA GLU A 120 6.26 -50.59 7.23
C GLU A 120 7.60 -51.16 6.74
N LEU A 121 8.54 -50.30 6.34
CA LEU A 121 9.88 -50.71 5.92
C LEU A 121 10.64 -51.44 7.04
N LYS A 122 10.53 -50.97 8.30
CA LYS A 122 11.10 -51.69 9.45
C LYS A 122 10.52 -53.09 9.61
N LYS A 123 9.19 -53.23 9.45
CA LYS A 123 8.53 -54.54 9.50
C LYS A 123 9.01 -55.45 8.37
N GLN A 124 9.08 -54.93 7.15
CA GLN A 124 9.59 -55.67 5.99
C GLN A 124 11.05 -56.10 6.19
N ALA A 125 11.92 -55.22 6.70
CA ALA A 125 13.30 -55.53 7.02
C ALA A 125 13.42 -56.62 8.10
N LYS A 126 12.57 -56.58 9.14
CA LYS A 126 12.52 -57.64 10.17
C LYS A 126 12.11 -58.99 9.58
N VAL A 127 11.08 -59.02 8.74
CA VAL A 127 10.64 -60.25 8.05
C VAL A 127 11.74 -60.78 7.13
N PHE A 128 12.36 -59.91 6.33
CA PHE A 128 13.47 -60.28 5.46
C PHE A 128 14.64 -60.87 6.25
N ARG A 129 15.04 -60.22 7.36
CA ARG A 129 16.09 -60.73 8.26
C ARG A 129 15.76 -62.12 8.79
N THR A 130 14.52 -62.36 9.24
CA THR A 130 14.11 -63.69 9.73
C THR A 130 14.17 -64.74 8.61
N ARG A 131 13.68 -64.41 7.41
CA ARG A 131 13.73 -65.31 6.25
C ARG A 131 15.17 -65.63 5.84
N LEU A 132 16.02 -64.63 5.78
CA LEU A 132 17.43 -64.80 5.45
C LEU A 132 18.12 -65.70 6.49
N LYS A 133 17.86 -65.46 7.78
CA LYS A 133 18.40 -66.29 8.85
C LYS A 133 17.99 -67.76 8.70
N MET A 134 16.69 -68.04 8.49
CA MET A 134 16.20 -69.40 8.28
C MET A 134 16.81 -70.06 7.03
N LEU A 135 16.99 -69.30 5.94
CA LEU A 135 17.64 -69.83 4.74
C LEU A 135 19.10 -70.21 5.03
N VAL A 136 19.86 -69.36 5.70
CA VAL A 136 21.25 -69.65 6.06
C VAL A 136 21.34 -70.84 7.03
N GLU A 137 20.48 -70.90 8.04
CA GLU A 137 20.41 -72.05 8.97
C GLU A 137 20.09 -73.35 8.24
N ALA A 138 19.14 -73.35 7.28
CA ALA A 138 18.84 -74.54 6.48
C ALA A 138 19.99 -74.95 5.55
N GLN A 139 20.75 -73.99 5.00
CA GLN A 139 21.93 -74.31 4.19
C GLN A 139 23.09 -74.83 5.06
N LEU A 140 23.24 -74.36 6.30
CA LEU A 140 24.21 -74.89 7.25
C LEU A 140 23.84 -76.31 7.67
N ASP A 141 22.57 -76.55 8.02
CA ASP A 141 22.06 -77.88 8.38
C ASP A 141 22.29 -78.91 7.25
N MET A 142 22.09 -78.51 5.98
CA MET A 142 22.40 -79.35 4.81
C MET A 142 23.89 -79.69 4.66
N ILE A 143 24.80 -78.83 5.14
CA ILE A 143 26.25 -79.10 5.14
C ILE A 143 26.65 -79.93 6.36
N GLU A 144 25.99 -79.72 7.50
CA GLU A 144 26.26 -80.45 8.75
C GLU A 144 25.64 -81.85 8.79
N THR A 145 24.69 -82.16 7.90
CA THR A 145 24.17 -83.52 7.75
C THR A 145 25.30 -84.45 7.26
N ASP A 146 25.50 -85.57 7.95
CA ASP A 146 26.48 -86.64 7.67
C ASP A 146 26.41 -87.24 6.24
N ASP A 147 25.51 -86.75 5.38
CA ASP A 147 25.42 -87.11 3.96
C ASP A 147 26.72 -86.81 3.20
N TRP A 148 27.47 -85.77 3.61
CA TRP A 148 28.79 -85.48 3.06
C TRP A 148 29.86 -86.47 3.53
N ASP A 149 29.83 -86.85 4.82
CA ASP A 149 30.76 -87.83 5.37
C ASP A 149 30.54 -89.21 4.73
N GLN A 150 29.29 -89.60 4.45
CA GLN A 150 28.99 -90.82 3.70
C GLN A 150 29.43 -90.75 2.22
N LEU A 151 29.33 -89.59 1.58
CA LEU A 151 29.78 -89.40 0.21
C LEU A 151 31.30 -89.59 0.10
N PHE A 152 32.08 -88.98 1.01
CA PHE A 152 33.54 -89.11 1.03
C PHE A 152 34.03 -90.49 1.50
N ASP A 153 33.33 -91.14 2.44
CA ASP A 153 33.66 -92.52 2.83
C ASP A 153 33.37 -93.54 1.72
N SER A 154 32.41 -93.28 0.83
CA SER A 154 32.06 -94.18 -0.29
C SER A 154 33.07 -94.15 -1.45
N GLU A 155 33.65 -93.00 -1.78
CA GLU A 155 34.69 -92.89 -2.83
C GLU A 155 36.04 -93.45 -2.39
N LEU A 156 36.36 -93.43 -1.08
CA LEU A 156 37.59 -94.03 -0.54
C LEU A 156 37.55 -95.56 -0.47
N GLY A 157 36.36 -96.18 -0.53
CA GLY A 157 36.18 -97.63 -0.49
C GLY A 157 36.38 -98.31 -1.85
N GLU A 158 35.99 -97.68 -2.97
CA GLU A 158 36.07 -98.29 -4.30
C GLU A 158 37.48 -98.26 -4.91
N ASP A 159 38.30 -97.24 -4.60
CA ASP A 159 39.68 -97.17 -5.11
C ASP A 159 40.64 -98.17 -4.43
N LEU A 160 40.29 -98.70 -3.26
CA LEU A 160 41.10 -99.71 -2.55
C LEU A 160 40.87 -101.15 -3.04
N GLU A 161 39.73 -101.46 -3.68
CA GLU A 161 39.46 -102.81 -4.20
C GLU A 161 40.04 -103.05 -5.61
N LEU A 162 40.38 -101.99 -6.36
CA LEU A 162 40.90 -102.13 -7.72
C LEU A 162 42.42 -102.43 -7.78
N GLU A 163 43.20 -102.15 -6.73
CA GLU A 163 44.64 -102.49 -6.68
C GLU A 163 44.94 -103.92 -6.20
N GLU A 164 44.01 -104.63 -5.55
CA GLU A 164 44.23 -106.03 -5.10
C GLU A 164 43.86 -107.12 -6.14
N SER A 165 43.37 -106.75 -7.32
CA SER A 165 42.95 -107.71 -8.36
C SER A 165 43.94 -107.95 -9.51
N GLU A 166 45.08 -107.24 -9.56
CA GLU A 166 46.20 -107.54 -10.44
C GLU A 166 47.33 -108.26 -9.68
N THR A 167 47.16 -109.55 -9.36
CA THR A 167 48.28 -110.48 -9.14
C THR A 167 47.90 -111.92 -9.50
#